data_AF-A0A7C3W2Z3-F1
#
_entry.id   AF-A0A7C3W2Z3-F1
#
_cell.length_a   1.000
_cell.length_b   1.000
_cell.length_c   1.000
_cell.angle_alpha   90.00
_cell.angle_beta   90.00
_cell.angle_gamma   90.00
#
_symmetry.space_group_name_H-M   'P 1'
#
loop_
_entity.id
_entity.type
_entity.pdbx_description
1 polymer ?
#
loop_
_entity_poly.entity_id
_entity_poly.type
_entity_poly.pdbx_seq_one_letter_code
_entity_poly.pdbx_strand_id
1 'polypeptide(L)'
;MKEADIFEMLIEHELAVGHLYEALAQTVKEREHLWRALAEDEMRHAKWLRTLHEVTRASKCSWAGTRLRAQAIRTSISYVEKLIERAKRGGFTLLQALSVAGDLENALLERQFSKLKDSAPAEIRPLLTRLAEETERHQKLVSKALDSERRRDDQARGLTGSEEIHGGRNSAKGTESIIDDEAGRVA
;
A
#
# COMPACT_ATOMS: atom_id res chain seq x y z
N MET A 1 -12.88 23.85 25.20
CA MET A 1 -12.25 23.02 24.16
C MET A 1 -13.21 23.03 22.98
N LYS A 2 -12.91 23.78 21.91
CA LYS A 2 -13.79 23.85 20.73
C LYS A 2 -13.82 22.47 20.08
N GLU A 3 -15.00 22.00 19.68
CA GLU A 3 -15.08 20.83 18.80
C GLU A 3 -14.15 21.08 17.63
N ALA A 4 -13.14 20.22 17.47
CA ALA A 4 -12.23 20.32 16.34
C ALA A 4 -13.07 20.18 15.07
N ASP A 5 -12.94 21.14 14.16
CA ASP A 5 -13.71 21.13 12.94
C ASP A 5 -13.36 19.86 12.16
N ILE A 6 -14.36 19.01 11.94
CA ILE A 6 -14.16 17.72 11.31
C ILE A 6 -13.57 17.89 9.90
N PHE A 7 -13.89 18.99 9.22
CA PHE A 7 -13.32 19.31 7.93
C PHE A 7 -11.85 19.64 8.01
N GLU A 8 -11.41 20.43 9.00
CA GLU A 8 -10.00 20.74 9.18
C GLU A 8 -9.19 19.46 9.39
N MET A 9 -9.70 18.55 10.21
CA MET A 9 -9.06 17.25 10.42
C MET A 9 -9.05 16.36 9.17
N LEU A 10 -10.12 16.35 8.36
CA LEU A 10 -10.14 15.60 7.10
C LEU A 10 -9.17 16.22 6.08
N ILE A 11 -9.14 17.55 5.96
CA ILE A 11 -8.20 18.26 5.08
C ILE A 11 -6.76 17.95 5.49
N GLU A 12 -6.44 18.00 6.78
CA GLU A 12 -5.13 17.65 7.31
C GLU A 12 -4.77 16.19 7.00
N HIS A 13 -5.76 15.29 7.10
CA HIS A 13 -5.57 13.88 6.77
C HIS A 13 -5.24 13.68 5.28
N GLU A 14 -6.02 14.22 4.35
CA GLU A 14 -5.72 14.12 2.90
C GLU A 14 -4.34 14.70 2.57
N LEU A 15 -3.98 15.83 3.17
CA LEU A 15 -2.65 16.43 2.99
C LEU A 15 -1.55 15.52 3.50
N ALA A 16 -1.71 14.90 4.67
CA ALA A 16 -0.74 13.97 5.22
C ALA A 16 -0.56 12.75 4.29
N VAL A 17 -1.66 12.18 3.76
CA VAL A 17 -1.60 11.05 2.81
C VAL A 17 -0.89 11.47 1.52
N GLY A 18 -1.22 12.64 0.96
CA GLY A 18 -0.54 13.14 -0.22
C GLY A 18 0.96 13.37 -0.01
N HIS A 19 1.37 13.89 1.15
CA HIS A 19 2.80 14.04 1.49
C HIS A 19 3.50 12.68 1.69
N LEU A 20 2.80 11.66 2.18
CA LEU A 20 3.34 10.29 2.21
C LEU A 20 3.61 9.79 0.79
N TYR A 21 2.67 9.95 -0.13
CA TYR A 21 2.87 9.54 -1.51
C TYR A 21 3.96 10.33 -2.22
N GLU A 22 4.09 11.63 -1.93
CA GLU A 22 5.23 12.41 -2.43
C GLU A 22 6.57 11.91 -1.88
N ALA A 23 6.65 11.60 -0.58
CA ALA A 23 7.85 11.05 0.03
C ALA A 23 8.21 9.67 -0.58
N LEU A 24 7.21 8.82 -0.82
CA LEU A 24 7.41 7.53 -1.50
C LEU A 24 7.86 7.72 -2.95
N ALA A 25 7.32 8.69 -3.69
CA ALA A 25 7.81 9.01 -5.05
C ALA A 25 9.29 9.43 -5.05
N GLN A 26 9.75 10.07 -3.98
CA GLN A 26 11.13 10.51 -3.84
C GLN A 26 12.07 9.37 -3.47
N THR A 27 11.66 8.43 -2.61
CA THR A 27 12.56 7.41 -2.05
C THR A 27 12.37 6.00 -2.61
N VAL A 28 11.18 5.67 -3.12
CA VAL A 28 10.85 4.43 -3.83
C VAL A 28 10.62 4.78 -5.29
N LYS A 29 11.70 4.77 -6.08
CA LYS A 29 11.68 5.19 -7.50
C LYS A 29 10.88 4.26 -8.37
N GLU A 30 10.76 3.01 -7.95
CA GLU A 30 9.89 2.05 -8.58
C GLU A 30 8.43 2.52 -8.45
N ARG A 31 7.77 2.68 -9.60
CA ARG A 31 6.41 3.23 -9.72
C ARG A 31 6.28 4.69 -9.26
N GLU A 32 7.34 5.50 -9.38
CA GLU A 32 7.30 6.96 -9.10
C GLU A 32 6.07 7.66 -9.71
N HIS A 33 5.71 7.34 -10.95
CA HIS A 33 4.53 7.91 -11.61
C HIS A 33 3.21 7.59 -10.88
N LEU A 34 3.06 6.39 -10.31
CA LEU A 34 1.89 6.03 -9.51
C LEU A 34 1.84 6.89 -8.25
N TRP A 35 2.96 6.98 -7.53
CA TRP A 35 3.05 7.75 -6.29
C TRP A 35 2.77 9.24 -6.50
N ARG A 36 3.32 9.84 -7.57
CA ARG A 36 3.04 11.24 -7.91
C ARG A 36 1.56 11.47 -8.26
N ALA A 37 0.96 10.57 -9.03
CA ALA A 37 -0.44 10.69 -9.39
C ALA A 37 -1.35 10.60 -8.15
N LEU A 38 -1.09 9.66 -7.24
CA LEU A 38 -1.81 9.55 -5.97
C LEU A 38 -1.63 10.82 -5.12
N ALA A 39 -0.40 11.32 -4.98
CA ALA A 39 -0.14 12.55 -4.23
C ALA A 39 -0.91 13.75 -4.79
N GLU A 40 -0.93 13.93 -6.11
CA GLU A 40 -1.68 15.00 -6.77
C GLU A 40 -3.18 14.90 -6.53
N ASP A 41 -3.72 13.68 -6.52
CA ASP A 41 -5.13 13.43 -6.23
C ASP A 41 -5.48 13.77 -4.79
N GLU A 42 -4.68 13.39 -3.79
CA GLU A 42 -4.96 13.76 -2.40
C GLU A 42 -4.86 15.27 -2.15
N MET A 43 -3.93 15.95 -2.82
CA MET A 43 -3.87 17.42 -2.78
C MET A 43 -5.13 18.05 -3.39
N ARG A 44 -5.77 17.38 -4.37
CA ARG A 44 -7.04 17.80 -4.96
C ARG A 44 -8.21 17.52 -4.03
N HIS A 45 -8.21 16.37 -3.35
CA HIS A 45 -9.20 16.01 -2.33
C HIS A 45 -9.21 17.02 -1.18
N ALA A 46 -8.04 17.40 -0.68
CA ALA A 46 -7.89 18.44 0.34
C ALA A 46 -8.50 19.79 -0.10
N LYS A 47 -8.32 20.18 -1.37
CA LYS A 47 -8.93 21.40 -1.93
C LYS A 47 -10.45 21.31 -1.98
N TRP A 48 -11.00 20.17 -2.40
CA TRP A 48 -12.44 19.93 -2.41
C TRP A 48 -13.04 20.04 -1.00
N LEU A 49 -12.41 19.42 -0.01
CA LEU A 49 -12.84 19.51 1.38
C LEU A 49 -12.77 20.95 1.93
N ARG A 50 -11.77 21.74 1.53
CA ARG A 50 -11.69 23.18 1.88
C ARG A 50 -12.87 23.96 1.31
N THR A 51 -13.16 23.82 0.02
CA THR A 51 -14.32 24.48 -0.60
C THR A 51 -15.62 24.05 0.07
N LEU A 52 -15.74 22.77 0.42
CA LEU A 52 -16.91 22.27 1.14
C LEU A 52 -17.07 22.90 2.52
N HIS A 53 -15.97 23.00 3.27
CA HIS A 53 -15.92 23.63 4.58
C HIS A 53 -16.37 25.11 4.55
N GLU A 54 -15.96 25.85 3.52
CA GLU A 54 -16.39 27.24 3.32
C GLU A 54 -17.91 27.34 3.08
N VAL A 55 -18.45 26.47 2.23
CA VAL A 55 -19.89 26.43 1.91
C VAL A 55 -20.74 26.02 3.12
N THR A 56 -20.29 25.03 3.91
CA THR A 56 -21.03 24.56 5.10
C THR A 56 -21.04 25.60 6.21
N ARG A 57 -19.95 26.35 6.40
CA ARG A 57 -19.90 27.47 7.34
C ARG A 57 -20.85 28.60 6.95
N ALA A 58 -20.95 28.92 5.67
CA ALA A 58 -21.86 29.94 5.17
C ALA A 58 -23.34 29.55 5.32
N SER A 59 -23.67 28.27 5.15
CA SER A 59 -25.04 27.74 5.18
C SER A 59 -25.55 27.34 6.57
N LYS A 60 -24.74 27.45 7.64
CA LYS A 60 -25.06 26.99 9.01
C LYS A 60 -25.53 25.52 9.07
N CYS A 61 -25.11 24.69 8.12
CA CYS A 61 -25.49 23.28 8.09
C CYS A 61 -24.77 22.54 9.22
N SER A 62 -25.51 22.04 10.22
CA SER A 62 -24.91 21.38 11.38
C SER A 62 -24.64 19.90 11.08
N TRP A 63 -23.40 19.47 11.28
CA TRP A 63 -22.95 18.09 11.10
C TRP A 63 -22.99 17.24 12.37
N ALA A 64 -23.68 17.73 13.41
CA ALA A 64 -23.71 17.18 14.76
C ALA A 64 -24.14 15.69 14.85
N GLY A 65 -24.70 15.12 13.78
CA GLY A 65 -25.09 13.70 13.70
C GLY A 65 -24.02 12.75 13.14
N THR A 66 -22.93 13.26 12.56
CA THR A 66 -21.89 12.38 12.01
C THR A 66 -21.05 11.77 13.13
N ARG A 67 -21.17 10.45 13.31
CA ARG A 67 -20.36 9.66 14.25
C ARG A 67 -18.89 9.51 13.81
N LEU A 68 -18.37 10.45 13.03
CA LEU A 68 -16.96 10.42 12.67
C LEU A 68 -16.16 10.82 13.91
N ARG A 69 -15.48 9.84 14.50
CA ARG A 69 -14.72 10.08 15.72
C ARG A 69 -13.49 10.88 15.35
N ALA A 70 -13.46 12.17 15.69
CA ALA A 70 -12.29 13.03 15.57
C ALA A 70 -10.99 12.37 16.07
N GLN A 71 -11.10 11.54 17.10
CA GLN A 71 -9.99 10.74 17.61
C GLN A 71 -9.43 9.72 16.60
N ALA A 72 -10.29 9.09 15.79
CA ALA A 72 -9.86 8.13 14.78
C ALA A 72 -9.09 8.83 13.64
N ILE A 73 -9.51 10.03 13.21
CA ILE A 73 -8.77 10.81 12.22
C ILE A 73 -7.41 11.21 12.78
N ARG A 74 -7.35 11.77 14.00
CA ARG A 74 -6.08 12.15 14.63
C ARG A 74 -5.10 10.99 14.75
N THR A 75 -5.57 9.82 15.17
CA THR A 75 -4.73 8.62 15.22
C THR A 75 -4.22 8.23 13.82
N SER A 76 -5.06 8.37 12.79
CA SER A 76 -4.65 8.10 11.41
C SER A 76 -3.62 9.10 10.90
N ILE A 77 -3.80 10.40 11.15
CA ILE A 77 -2.82 11.45 10.82
C ILE A 77 -1.47 11.11 11.47
N SER A 78 -1.46 10.88 12.78
CA SER A 78 -0.21 10.55 13.50
C SER A 78 0.46 9.27 12.99
N TYR A 79 -0.32 8.29 12.54
CA TYR A 79 0.22 7.11 11.88
C TYR A 79 0.87 7.45 10.53
N VAL A 80 0.18 8.22 9.68
CA VAL A 80 0.68 8.65 8.38
C VAL A 80 1.96 9.48 8.52
N GLU A 81 2.03 10.40 9.48
CA GLU A 81 3.24 11.17 9.78
C GLU A 81 4.45 10.29 10.10
N LYS A 82 4.26 9.22 10.88
CA LYS A 82 5.32 8.25 11.16
C LYS A 82 5.77 7.50 9.90
N LEU A 83 4.83 7.21 8.98
CA LEU A 83 5.15 6.60 7.70
C LEU A 83 5.93 7.56 6.80
N ILE A 84 5.58 8.85 6.77
CA ILE A 84 6.33 9.88 6.04
C ILE A 84 7.78 9.90 6.52
N GLU A 85 8.00 9.96 7.83
CA GLU A 85 9.34 9.98 8.40
C GLU A 85 10.13 8.70 8.09
N ARG A 86 9.45 7.53 8.09
CA ARG A 86 10.07 6.28 7.63
C ARG A 86 10.42 6.32 6.15
N ALA A 87 9.54 6.86 5.30
CA ALA A 87 9.75 6.97 3.86
C ALA A 87 10.93 7.87 3.52
N LYS A 88 11.05 9.03 4.17
CA LYS A 88 12.18 9.97 4.00
C LYS A 88 13.52 9.34 4.36
N ARG A 89 13.55 8.40 5.31
CA ARG A 89 14.76 7.64 5.67
C ARG A 89 15.06 6.46 4.75
N GLY A 90 14.31 6.29 3.65
CA GLY A 90 14.46 5.15 2.74
C GLY A 90 14.04 3.81 3.37
N GLY A 91 13.18 3.83 4.39
CA GLY A 91 12.84 2.64 5.19
C GLY A 91 11.80 1.70 4.55
N PHE A 92 11.54 1.81 3.25
CA PHE A 92 10.55 1.00 2.54
C PHE A 92 11.17 0.30 1.34
N THR A 93 10.90 -1.00 1.21
CA THR A 93 10.92 -1.66 -0.10
C THR A 93 9.63 -1.33 -0.85
N LEU A 94 9.62 -1.52 -2.17
CA LEU A 94 8.41 -1.32 -2.99
C LEU A 94 7.22 -2.13 -2.47
N LEU A 95 7.43 -3.41 -2.14
CA LEU A 95 6.38 -4.28 -1.62
C LEU A 95 5.79 -3.76 -0.31
N GLN A 96 6.64 -3.27 0.60
CA GLN A 96 6.19 -2.68 1.87
C GLN A 96 5.43 -1.36 1.65
N ALA A 97 5.91 -0.50 0.75
CA ALA A 97 5.24 0.76 0.40
C ALA A 97 3.84 0.51 -0.17
N LEU A 98 3.72 -0.43 -1.12
CA LEU A 98 2.44 -0.82 -1.71
C LEU A 98 1.49 -1.46 -0.69
N SER A 99 2.01 -2.29 0.22
CA SER A 99 1.18 -2.88 1.28
C SER A 99 0.61 -1.80 2.21
N VAL A 100 1.46 -0.88 2.66
CA VAL A 100 1.04 0.22 3.55
C VAL A 100 0.05 1.16 2.86
N ALA A 101 0.28 1.50 1.59
CA ALA A 101 -0.67 2.30 0.80
C ALA A 101 -2.02 1.57 0.70
N GLY A 102 -2.02 0.26 0.42
CA GLY A 102 -3.25 -0.52 0.34
C GLY A 102 -4.04 -0.54 1.65
N ASP A 103 -3.35 -0.72 2.77
CA ASP A 103 -3.98 -0.68 4.10
C ASP A 103 -4.58 0.71 4.40
N LEU A 104 -3.92 1.78 3.97
CA LEU A 104 -4.38 3.15 4.16
C LEU A 104 -5.65 3.44 3.35
N GLU A 105 -5.67 3.09 2.07
CA GLU A 105 -6.84 3.27 1.19
C GLU A 105 -8.05 2.47 1.67
N ASN A 106 -7.84 1.22 2.09
CA ASN A 106 -8.91 0.39 2.65
C ASN A 106 -9.48 1.02 3.94
N ALA A 107 -8.61 1.51 4.83
CA ALA A 107 -9.04 2.15 6.06
C ALA A 107 -9.83 3.46 5.81
N LEU A 108 -9.46 4.23 4.77
CA LEU A 108 -10.18 5.43 4.35
C LEU A 108 -11.62 5.11 3.91
N LEU A 109 -11.78 4.13 3.01
CA LEU A 109 -13.09 3.70 2.52
C LEU A 109 -14.00 3.19 3.65
N GLU A 110 -13.49 2.29 4.49
CA GLU A 110 -14.26 1.66 5.57
C GLU A 110 -14.65 2.64 6.69
N ARG A 111 -13.73 3.53 7.06
CA ARG A 111 -13.86 4.32 8.29
C ARG A 111 -14.33 5.74 8.05
N GLN A 112 -13.90 6.37 6.96
CA GLN A 112 -14.21 7.78 6.69
C GLN A 112 -15.41 7.89 5.75
N PHE A 113 -15.33 7.39 4.52
CA PHE A 113 -16.33 7.74 3.51
C PHE A 113 -17.65 6.96 3.59
N SER A 114 -17.61 5.67 3.91
CA SER A 114 -18.83 4.85 4.02
C SER A 114 -19.82 5.43 5.05
N LYS A 115 -19.33 5.86 6.21
CA LYS A 115 -20.18 6.39 7.30
C LYS A 115 -20.60 7.84 7.10
N LEU A 116 -19.76 8.66 6.45
CA LEU A 116 -20.10 10.06 6.19
C LEU A 116 -21.20 10.17 5.15
N LYS A 117 -21.15 9.35 4.08
CA LYS A 117 -22.14 9.39 3.00
C LYS A 117 -23.56 9.17 3.52
N ASP A 118 -23.75 8.25 4.47
CA ASP A 118 -25.08 7.92 4.99
C ASP A 118 -25.69 9.05 5.82
N SER A 119 -24.84 9.79 6.53
CA SER A 119 -25.25 10.83 7.48
C SER A 119 -25.12 12.26 6.94
N ALA A 120 -24.70 12.41 5.68
CA ALA A 120 -24.43 13.69 5.04
C ALA A 120 -25.71 14.39 4.54
N PRO A 121 -25.85 15.71 4.78
CA PRO A 121 -26.83 16.56 4.09
C PRO A 121 -26.81 16.38 2.57
N ALA A 122 -27.95 16.64 1.91
CA ALA A 122 -28.09 16.41 0.47
C ALA A 122 -27.15 17.27 -0.37
N GLU A 123 -26.86 18.48 0.10
CA GLU A 123 -26.08 19.52 -0.55
C GLU A 123 -24.61 19.11 -0.78
N ILE A 124 -24.11 18.22 0.06
CA ILE A 124 -22.68 17.87 0.16
C ILE A 124 -22.40 16.42 -0.25
N ARG A 125 -23.45 15.60 -0.32
CA ARG A 125 -23.41 14.17 -0.63
C ARG A 125 -22.76 13.88 -1.98
N PRO A 126 -22.94 14.71 -3.04
CA PRO A 126 -22.23 14.50 -4.31
C PRO A 126 -20.71 14.56 -4.15
N LEU A 127 -20.19 15.50 -3.36
CA LEU A 127 -18.75 15.65 -3.17
C LEU A 127 -18.16 14.50 -2.37
N LEU A 128 -18.84 14.08 -1.29
CA LEU A 128 -18.43 12.91 -0.51
C LEU A 128 -18.49 11.62 -1.33
N THR A 129 -19.46 11.50 -2.23
CA THR A 129 -19.56 10.35 -3.14
C THR A 129 -18.37 10.34 -4.10
N ARG A 130 -18.02 11.51 -4.66
CA ARG A 130 -16.85 11.64 -5.53
C ARG A 130 -15.53 11.32 -4.81
N LEU A 131 -15.35 11.80 -3.59
CA LEU A 131 -14.17 11.45 -2.77
C LEU A 131 -14.07 9.94 -2.56
N ALA A 132 -15.19 9.28 -2.22
CA ALA A 132 -15.23 7.83 -2.06
C ALA A 132 -14.87 7.09 -3.37
N GLU A 133 -15.39 7.55 -4.51
CA GLU A 133 -15.11 6.96 -5.82
C GLU A 133 -13.63 7.10 -6.23
N GLU A 134 -13.01 8.26 -6.01
CA GLU A 134 -11.58 8.46 -6.26
C GLU A 134 -10.71 7.61 -5.33
N THR A 135 -11.05 7.55 -4.03
CA THR A 135 -10.35 6.68 -3.06
C THR A 135 -10.46 5.20 -3.45
N GLU A 136 -11.63 4.77 -3.94
CA GLU A 136 -11.81 3.40 -4.45
C GLU A 136 -10.96 3.14 -5.70
N ARG A 137 -10.81 4.14 -6.57
CA ARG A 137 -9.91 4.07 -7.72
C ARG A 137 -8.45 3.93 -7.27
N HIS A 138 -8.02 4.68 -6.26
CA HIS A 138 -6.69 4.58 -5.66
C HIS A 138 -6.42 3.19 -5.11
N GLN A 139 -7.35 2.67 -4.29
CA GLN A 139 -7.31 1.32 -3.75
C GLN A 139 -7.09 0.27 -4.85
N LYS A 140 -7.83 0.36 -5.95
CA LYS A 140 -7.70 -0.58 -7.09
C LYS A 140 -6.34 -0.48 -7.77
N LEU A 141 -5.82 0.74 -7.97
CA LEU A 141 -4.50 0.96 -8.55
C LEU A 141 -3.39 0.37 -7.68
N VAL A 142 -3.45 0.62 -6.37
CA VAL A 142 -2.48 0.10 -5.40
C VAL A 142 -2.56 -1.42 -5.29
N SER A 143 -3.76 -2.00 -5.19
CA SER A 143 -3.94 -3.46 -5.16
C SER A 143 -3.36 -4.13 -6.41
N LYS A 144 -3.64 -3.60 -7.60
CA LYS A 144 -3.10 -4.12 -8.85
C LYS A 144 -1.57 -4.07 -8.89
N ALA A 145 -0.99 -2.97 -8.40
CA ALA A 145 0.46 -2.82 -8.31
C ALA A 145 1.06 -3.79 -7.29
N LEU A 146 0.43 -3.96 -6.12
CA LEU A 146 0.84 -4.88 -5.06
C LEU A 146 0.82 -6.34 -5.53
N ASP A 147 -0.27 -6.78 -6.18
CA ASP A 147 -0.38 -8.15 -6.70
C ASP A 147 0.67 -8.44 -7.76
N SER A 148 0.97 -7.45 -8.60
CA SER A 148 2.01 -7.57 -9.61
C SER A 148 3.40 -7.68 -8.99
N GLU A 149 3.64 -6.97 -7.88
CA GLU A 149 4.91 -7.01 -7.16
C GLU A 149 5.09 -8.31 -6.37
N ARG A 150 4.04 -8.78 -5.68
CA ARG A 150 4.04 -10.08 -4.99
C ARG A 150 4.40 -11.22 -5.92
N ARG A 151 3.78 -11.28 -7.10
CA ARG A 151 4.10 -12.30 -8.11
C ARG A 151 5.56 -12.24 -8.56
N ARG A 152 6.16 -11.05 -8.66
CA ARG A 152 7.58 -10.89 -9.02
C ARG A 152 8.49 -11.36 -7.90
N ASP A 153 8.19 -10.99 -6.66
CA ASP A 153 8.93 -11.41 -5.46
C ASP A 153 8.89 -12.94 -5.27
N ASP A 154 7.72 -13.56 -5.47
CA ASP A 154 7.55 -15.02 -5.41
C ASP A 154 8.36 -15.74 -6.49
N GLN A 155 8.35 -15.24 -7.73
CA GLN A 155 9.14 -15.80 -8.83
C GLN A 155 10.64 -15.67 -8.58
N ALA A 156 11.09 -14.54 -8.03
CA ALA A 156 12.49 -14.32 -7.68
C ALA A 156 12.96 -15.32 -6.60
N ARG A 157 12.13 -15.56 -5.58
CA ARG A 157 12.43 -16.53 -4.52
C ARG A 157 12.44 -17.98 -5.02
N GLY A 158 11.56 -18.34 -5.95
CA GLY A 158 11.52 -19.67 -6.55
C GLY A 158 12.77 -20.02 -7.38
N LEU A 159 13.37 -19.04 -8.05
CA LEU A 159 14.60 -19.22 -8.82
C LEU A 159 15.83 -19.40 -7.91
N THR A 160 15.88 -18.71 -6.77
CA THR A 160 17.01 -18.83 -5.82
C THR A 160 17.07 -20.18 -5.08
N GLY A 161 15.98 -20.96 -5.07
CA GLY A 161 15.92 -22.26 -4.40
C GLY A 161 16.32 -23.47 -5.26
N SER A 162 16.60 -23.27 -6.56
CA SER A 162 16.82 -24.38 -7.51
C SER A 162 18.29 -24.62 -7.90
N GLU A 163 19.24 -23.81 -7.41
CA GLU A 163 20.66 -23.88 -7.82
C GLU A 163 21.61 -24.61 -6.84
N GLU A 164 21.15 -25.15 -5.70
CA GLU A 164 22.01 -25.81 -4.69
C GLU A 164 22.01 -27.36 -4.69
N ILE A 165 21.57 -28.04 -5.74
CA ILE A 165 21.57 -29.51 -5.79
C ILE A 165 22.16 -30.14 -7.07
N HIS A 166 23.42 -29.82 -7.42
CA HIS A 166 24.34 -30.84 -7.96
C HIS A 166 25.80 -30.36 -8.07
N GLY A 167 26.51 -30.43 -6.94
CA GLY A 167 27.96 -30.14 -6.88
C GLY A 167 28.74 -31.24 -6.16
N GLY A 168 28.39 -32.51 -6.35
CA GLY A 168 29.08 -33.67 -5.77
C GLY A 168 29.99 -34.35 -6.79
N ARG A 169 31.27 -34.01 -6.73
CA ARG A 169 32.33 -34.42 -7.65
C ARG A 169 32.70 -35.92 -7.49
N ASN A 170 32.98 -36.52 -8.64
CA ASN A 170 33.52 -37.85 -8.94
C ASN A 170 34.78 -38.28 -8.13
N SER A 171 34.92 -39.57 -7.77
CA SER A 171 36.21 -40.28 -7.62
C SER A 171 36.05 -41.81 -7.59
N ALA A 172 36.29 -42.40 -8.76
CA ALA A 172 36.94 -43.69 -9.05
C ALA A 172 37.11 -44.77 -7.96
N LYS A 173 36.59 -45.96 -8.27
CA LYS A 173 37.23 -47.30 -8.24
C LYS A 173 36.36 -48.16 -9.18
N GLY A 174 36.84 -48.66 -10.31
CA GLY A 174 37.86 -49.70 -10.42
C GLY A 174 37.17 -50.87 -11.14
N THR A 175 37.41 -50.96 -12.43
CA THR A 175 36.97 -52.03 -13.34
C THR A 175 37.59 -53.36 -12.95
N GLU A 176 36.83 -54.46 -12.94
CA GLU A 176 37.18 -55.68 -13.67
C GLU A 176 36.01 -56.66 -13.70
N SER A 177 35.68 -57.09 -14.92
CA SER A 177 34.68 -58.09 -15.26
C SER A 177 35.39 -59.38 -15.64
N ILE A 178 35.03 -60.46 -14.94
CA ILE A 178 34.85 -61.85 -15.38
C ILE A 178 35.34 -62.18 -16.80
N ILE A 179 36.32 -63.10 -16.91
CA ILE A 179 36.39 -64.14 -17.95
C ILE A 179 37.01 -65.41 -17.34
N ASP A 180 36.24 -66.50 -17.31
CA ASP A 180 36.70 -67.89 -17.19
C ASP A 180 37.40 -68.33 -18.48
N ASP A 181 38.57 -69.02 -18.43
CA ASP A 181 38.73 -70.32 -19.10
C ASP A 181 40.08 -71.04 -18.83
N GLU A 182 39.96 -72.36 -18.85
CA GLU A 182 40.91 -73.42 -19.21
C GLU A 182 42.15 -73.83 -18.37
N ALA A 183 42.07 -75.11 -17.98
CA ALA A 183 43.08 -76.18 -18.15
C ALA A 183 44.30 -76.32 -17.18
N GLY A 184 44.19 -77.31 -16.29
CA GLY A 184 44.97 -78.56 -16.44
C GLY A 184 46.18 -78.84 -15.52
N ARG A 185 46.06 -79.94 -14.74
CA ARG A 185 47.10 -80.82 -14.09
C ARG A 185 48.00 -80.14 -13.05
N VAL A 186 48.40 -80.72 -11.92
CA VAL A 186 48.89 -82.08 -11.55
C VAL A 186 48.76 -82.14 -10.00
N ALA A 187 48.30 -83.22 -9.37
CA ALA A 187 49.11 -84.37 -8.92
C ALA A 187 48.17 -85.42 -8.29
#